data_AF-A0A935GY98-F1
#
_entry.id   AF-A0A935GY98-F1
#
_cell.length_a   1.000
_cell.length_b   1.000
_cell.length_c   1.000
_cell.angle_alpha   90.00
_cell.angle_beta   90.00
_cell.angle_gamma   90.00
#
_symmetry.space_group_name_H-M   'P 1'
#
loop_
_entity.id
_entity.type
_entity.pdbx_description
1 polymer ?
#
loop_
_entity_poly.entity_id
_entity_poly.type
_entity_poly.pdbx_seq_one_letter_code
_entity_poly.pdbx_strand_id
1 'polypeptide(L)' 'MSSSGLSDRLGGKRLRLVLDTNVVVSGLLWGGHSRRLLELALDSSITRITLYSSPVLVDELSRTLHYARLAKRIAALQT' A
#
# COMPACT_ATOMS: atom_id res chain seq x y z
N MET A 1 -25.31 7.85 -24.98
CA MET A 1 -24.14 6.99 -25.30
C MET A 1 -23.10 7.20 -24.21
N SER A 2 -23.17 6.42 -23.13
CA SER A 2 -22.18 6.48 -22.05
C SER A 2 -21.12 5.41 -22.30
N SER A 3 -19.97 5.82 -22.85
CA SER A 3 -18.80 4.99 -23.15
C SER A 3 -18.12 4.39 -21.91
N SER A 4 -18.59 4.70 -20.70
CA SER A 4 -18.02 4.25 -19.43
C SER A 4 -18.25 2.76 -19.12
N GLY A 5 -19.22 2.09 -19.77
CA GLY A 5 -19.58 0.70 -19.44
C GLY A 5 -18.79 -0.38 -20.16
N LEU A 6 -18.05 -0.03 -21.23
CA LEU A 6 -17.36 -1.02 -22.08
C LEU A 6 -15.92 -1.27 -21.62
N SER A 7 -15.29 -0.29 -20.96
CA SER A 7 -13.94 -0.40 -20.38
C SER A 7 -13.88 -1.32 -19.16
N ASP A 8 -14.99 -1.49 -18.42
CA ASP A 8 -15.07 -2.37 -17.26
C ASP A 8 -15.25 -3.86 -17.65
N ARG A 9 -15.74 -4.13 -18.87
CA ARG A 9 -15.97 -5.48 -19.41
C ARG A 9 -14.73 -6.14 -20.03
N LEU A 10 -13.66 -5.38 -20.26
CA LEU A 10 -12.37 -5.88 -20.72
C LEU A 10 -11.41 -6.08 -19.53
N GLY A 11 -11.80 -6.96 -18.60
CA GLY A 11 -10.94 -7.97 -17.97
C GLY A 11 -9.80 -7.54 -17.04
N GLY A 12 -9.69 -6.28 -16.63
CA GLY A 12 -8.72 -5.90 -15.60
C GLY A 12 -9.24 -6.22 -14.21
N LYS A 13 -9.00 -7.43 -13.69
CA LYS A 13 -9.42 -7.83 -12.32
C LYS A 13 -9.00 -6.74 -11.33
N ARG A 14 -9.98 -6.12 -10.67
CA ARG A 14 -9.72 -5.21 -9.55
C ARG A 14 -9.23 -6.03 -8.36
N LEU A 15 -8.00 -5.78 -7.95
CA LEU A 15 -7.33 -6.40 -6.82
C LEU A 15 -7.66 -5.63 -5.55
N ARG A 16 -8.35 -6.30 -4.64
CA ARG A 16 -8.64 -5.80 -3.29
C ARG A 16 -7.69 -6.52 -2.36
N LEU A 17 -6.80 -5.78 -1.70
CA LEU A 17 -5.71 -6.35 -0.91
C LEU A 17 -5.80 -5.87 0.52
N VAL A 18 -5.48 -6.76 1.45
CA VAL A 18 -5.04 -6.44 2.80
C VAL A 18 -3.58 -6.83 2.85
N LEU A 19 -2.71 -5.91 3.25
CA LEU A 19 -1.28 -6.17 3.34
C LEU A 19 -0.93 -6.50 4.79
N ASP A 20 -0.06 -7.47 4.98
CA ASP A 20 0.54 -7.73 6.29
C ASP A 20 1.34 -6.51 6.78
N THR A 21 1.39 -6.32 8.09
CA THR A 21 2.13 -5.23 8.74
C THR A 21 3.60 -5.19 8.28
N ASN A 22 4.26 -6.34 8.12
CA ASN A 22 5.65 -6.39 7.67
C ASN A 22 5.81 -6.00 6.20
N VAL A 23 4.82 -6.29 5.35
CA VAL A 23 4.84 -5.87 3.94
C VAL A 23 4.74 -4.35 3.86
N VAL A 24 3.86 -3.74 4.64
CA VAL A 24 3.73 -2.27 4.70
C VAL A 24 5.01 -1.65 5.25
N VAL A 25 5.53 -2.14 6.37
CA VAL A 25 6.80 -1.68 6.96
C VAL A 25 7.96 -1.80 5.97
N SER A 26 8.04 -2.91 5.23
CA SER A 26 9.05 -3.12 4.19
C SER A 26 8.95 -2.08 3.07
N GLY A 27 7.73 -1.84 2.59
CA GLY A 27 7.45 -0.86 1.54
C GLY A 27 7.72 0.58 1.96
N LEU A 28 7.49 0.93 3.23
CA LEU A 28 7.77 2.26 3.75
C LEU A 28 9.27 2.53 3.94
N LEU A 29 10.05 1.53 4.39
CA LEU A 29 11.40 1.79 4.90
C LEU A 29 12.55 1.27 4.00
N TRP A 30 12.32 0.28 3.13
CA TRP A 30 13.40 -0.32 2.30
C TRP A 30 13.13 -0.31 0.80
N GLY A 31 11.92 0.01 0.33
CA GLY A 31 11.63 0.10 -1.10
C GLY A 31 11.21 -1.23 -1.74
N GLY A 32 11.60 -1.44 -3.00
CA GLY A 32 11.40 -2.70 -3.73
C GLY A 32 9.95 -3.02 -4.09
N HIS A 33 9.63 -4.31 -4.24
CA HIS A 33 8.30 -4.79 -4.64
C HIS A 33 7.19 -4.34 -3.69
N SER A 34 7.45 -4.33 -2.38
CA SER A 34 6.48 -3.86 -1.39
C SER A 34 6.17 -2.37 -1.54
N ARG A 35 7.19 -1.53 -1.83
CA ARG A 35 6.98 -0.11 -2.13
C ARG A 35 6.17 0.06 -3.41
N ARG A 36 6.48 -0.73 -4.44
CA ARG A 36 5.74 -0.69 -5.70
C ARG A 36 4.25 -1.00 -5.51
N LEU A 37 3.90 -1.95 -4.63
CA LEU A 37 2.49 -2.22 -4.29
C LEU A 37 1.78 -1.01 -3.67
N LEU A 38 2.45 -0.29 -2.76
CA LEU A 38 1.91 0.93 -2.16
C LEU A 38 1.74 2.03 -3.21
N GLU A 39 2.73 2.24 -4.07
CA GLU A 39 2.67 3.24 -5.15
C GLU A 39 1.55 2.95 -6.15
N LEU A 40 1.38 1.68 -6.55
CA LEU A 40 0.30 1.27 -7.45
C LEU A 40 -1.08 1.48 -6.83
N ALA A 41 -1.20 1.43 -5.50
CA ALA A 41 -2.44 1.72 -4.80
C ALA A 41 -2.71 3.23 -4.62
N LEU A 42 -1.65 4.05 -4.61
CA LEU A 42 -1.75 5.51 -4.55
C LEU A 42 -1.96 6.14 -5.93
N ASP A 43 -1.53 5.46 -6.99
CA ASP A 43 -1.69 5.91 -8.37
C ASP A 43 -3.16 5.81 -8.82
N SER A 44 -3.85 6.97 -8.80
CA SER A 44 -5.24 7.08 -9.22
C SER A 44 -5.47 6.78 -10.71
N SER A 45 -4.41 6.80 -11.55
CA SER A 45 -4.51 6.38 -12.96
C SER A 45 -4.63 4.86 -13.10
N ILE A 46 -4.22 4.11 -12.06
CA ILE A 46 -4.29 2.65 -12.00
C ILE A 46 -5.50 2.25 -11.16
N THR A 47 -6.68 2.23 -11.77
CA THR A 47 -7.97 1.93 -11.08
C THR A 47 -8.14 0.46 -10.64
N ARG A 48 -7.06 -0.33 -10.62
CA ARG A 48 -7.11 -1.79 -10.45
C ARG A 48 -6.69 -2.28 -9.07
N ILE A 49 -6.12 -1.45 -8.19
CA ILE A 49 -5.74 -1.89 -6.83
C ILE A 49 -6.47 -1.04 -5.78
N THR A 50 -7.01 -1.69 -4.76
CA THR A 50 -7.59 -1.03 -3.59
C THR A 50 -7.05 -1.71 -2.34
N LEU A 51 -6.39 -0.95 -1.47
CA LEU A 51 -5.92 -1.44 -0.18
C LEU A 51 -6.99 -1.23 0.88
N TYR A 52 -7.21 -2.26 1.68
CA TYR A 52 -8.04 -2.22 2.87
C TYR A 52 -7.18 -2.47 4.10
N SER A 53 -7.60 -1.88 5.21
CA SER A 53 -7.03 -2.15 6.52
C SER A 53 -8.15 -2.13 7.55
N SER A 54 -7.85 -2.66 8.74
CA SER A 54 -8.72 -2.55 9.91
C SER A 54 -8.03 -1.65 10.94
N PRO A 55 -8.79 -1.07 11.90
CA PRO A 55 -8.19 -0.30 12.99
C PRO A 55 -7.10 -1.08 13.73
N VAL A 56 -7.31 -2.38 13.96
CA VAL A 56 -6.34 -3.27 14.63
C VAL A 56 -5.01 -3.37 13.87
N LEU A 57 -5.06 -3.48 12.54
CA LEU A 57 -3.85 -3.53 11.70
C LEU A 57 -3.14 -2.17 11.64
N VAL A 58 -3.89 -1.08 11.64
CA VAL A 58 -3.31 0.28 11.72
C VAL A 58 -2.62 0.50 13.06
N ASP A 59 -3.23 0.04 14.16
CA ASP A 59 -2.63 0.13 15.50
C ASP A 59 -1.36 -0.73 15.61
N GLU A 60 -1.37 -1.94 15.04
CA GLU A 60 -0.19 -2.79 14.98
C GLU A 60 0.94 -2.16 14.16
N LEU A 61 0.62 -1.60 12.99
CA LEU A 61 1.58 -0.88 12.16
C LEU A 61 2.19 0.30 12.94
N SER A 62 1.35 1.09 13.61
CA SER A 62 1.80 2.20 14.46
C SER A 62 2.79 1.71 15.52
N ARG A 63 2.42 0.69 16.32
CA ARG A 63 3.32 0.12 17.33
C ARG A 63 4.63 -0.40 16.74
N THR A 64 4.57 -1.07 15.59
CA THR A 64 5.75 -1.64 14.92
C THR A 64 6.72 -0.55 14.48
N LEU A 65 6.21 0.55 13.91
CA LEU A 65 7.04 1.68 13.49
C LEU A 65 7.76 2.38 14.65
N HIS A 66 7.24 2.28 15.88
CA HIS A 66 7.89 2.82 17.09
C HIS A 66 9.03 1.94 17.62
N TYR A 67 9.29 0.75 17.06
CA TYR A 67 10.41 -0.07 17.50
C TYR A 67 11.75 0.64 17.30
N ALA A 68 12.58 0.68 18.35
CA ALA A 68 13.85 1.41 18.36
C ALA A 68 14.79 1.03 17.20
N ARG A 69 14.74 -0.24 16.75
CA ARG A 69 15.52 -0.71 15.60
C ARG A 69 15.11 -0.06 14.28
N LEU A 70 13.84 0.36 14.14
CA LEU A 70 13.32 1.02 12.95
C LEU A 70 13.50 2.54 12.99
N ALA A 71 13.57 3.13 14.18
CA ALA A 71 13.71 4.58 14.38
C ALA A 71 14.89 5.19 13.59
N LYS A 72 16.05 4.52 13.60
CA LYS A 72 17.23 4.97 12.82
C LYS A 72 16.95 5.07 11.32
N ARG A 73 16.21 4.10 10.78
CA ARG A 73 15.89 4.05 9.35
C ARG A 73 14.86 5.11 8.98
N ILE A 74 13.87 5.33 9.83
CA ILE A 74 12.85 6.38 9.66
C ILE A 74 13.51 7.76 9.62
N ALA A 75 14.38 8.05 10.60
CA ALA A 75 15.10 9.32 10.67
C ALA A 75 15.91 9.60 9.39
N ALA A 76 16.57 8.55 8.84
CA ALA A 76 17.34 8.66 7.60
C ALA A 76 16.50 8.92 6.34
N LEU A 77 15.18 8.73 6.38
CA LEU A 77 14.26 8.99 5.26
C LEU A 77 13.55 10.35 5.35
N GLN A 78 13.68 11.06 6.48
CA GLN A 78 13.09 12.39 6.69
C GLN A 78 14.03 13.55 6.32
N THR A 79 15.17 13.24 5.70
CA THR A 79 16.17 14.20 5.22
C THR A 79 16.04 14.36 3.71
#